data_AF-A0A3N7FCT7-F1
#
_entry.id   AF-A0A3N7FCT7-F1
#
_cell.length_a   1.000
_cell.length_b   1.000
_cell.length_c   1.000
_cell.angle_alpha   90.00
_cell.angle_beta   90.00
_cell.angle_gamma   90.00
#
_symmetry.space_group_name_H-M   'P 1'
#
loop_
_entity.id
_entity.type
_entity.pdbx_description
1 polymer ?
#
loop_
_entity_poly.entity_id
_entity_poly.type
_entity_poly.pdbx_seq_one_letter_code
_entity_poly.pdbx_strand_id
1 'polypeptide(L)'
;MKNLFLIVLCVVFVGCSSKELDREKAFELIQKEKKYPKIYDEDIYAGDPAHARKIMATNLEKNGYITLNRKLTLIDDRPIIVFTEKSKPFLLETSAKDREHQVQRVKIADIVLGEVTGIKMLNENKSAIAEYTIQYKNITPFVEFIRGKLDQTDTVKAYFSLFDDGWRIEKKPGLEFM
;
A
#
# COMPACT_ATOMS: atom_id res chain seq x y z
N MET A 1 -38.16 -32.06 53.24
CA MET A 1 -36.80 -31.57 52.90
C MET A 1 -36.61 -31.79 51.40
N LYS A 2 -36.69 -30.71 50.63
CA LYS A 2 -36.86 -30.74 49.16
C LYS A 2 -35.48 -30.54 48.52
N ASN A 3 -34.96 -31.61 47.92
CA ASN A 3 -33.72 -31.59 47.15
C ASN A 3 -33.86 -30.58 46.00
N LEU A 4 -33.04 -29.54 45.99
CA LEU A 4 -32.91 -28.62 44.87
C LEU A 4 -31.53 -28.84 44.24
N PHE A 5 -31.48 -29.74 43.26
CA PHE A 5 -30.35 -29.90 42.35
C PHE A 5 -30.31 -28.66 41.44
N LEU A 6 -29.29 -27.82 41.60
CA LEU A 6 -29.02 -26.70 40.71
C LEU A 6 -28.11 -27.20 39.57
N ILE A 7 -28.72 -27.57 38.44
CA ILE A 7 -27.97 -27.92 37.23
C ILE A 7 -27.54 -26.62 36.57
N VAL A 8 -26.26 -26.27 36.74
CA VAL A 8 -25.60 -25.20 35.99
C VAL A 8 -25.38 -25.71 34.57
N LEU A 9 -26.21 -25.25 33.64
CA LEU A 9 -26.09 -25.52 32.22
C LEU A 9 -24.92 -24.67 31.67
N CYS A 10 -23.73 -25.25 31.64
CA CYS A 10 -22.60 -24.70 30.89
C CYS A 10 -22.93 -24.77 29.39
N VAL A 11 -23.52 -23.71 28.85
CA VAL A 11 -23.62 -23.50 27.41
C VAL A 11 -22.21 -23.18 26.92
N VAL A 12 -21.46 -24.22 26.56
CA VAL A 12 -20.23 -24.09 25.81
C VAL A 12 -20.67 -23.64 24.42
N PHE A 13 -20.53 -22.35 24.13
CA PHE A 13 -20.52 -21.85 22.75
C PHE A 13 -19.29 -22.47 22.07
N VAL A 14 -19.43 -23.70 21.57
CA VAL A 14 -18.55 -24.21 20.53
C VAL A 14 -18.92 -23.40 19.30
N GLY A 15 -18.35 -22.20 19.20
CA GLY A 15 -18.31 -21.47 17.96
C GLY A 15 -17.64 -22.39 16.96
N CYS A 16 -18.44 -22.99 16.08
CA CYS A 16 -17.95 -23.61 14.87
C CYS A 16 -17.42 -22.46 14.01
N SER A 17 -16.23 -21.96 14.34
CA SER A 17 -15.50 -21.11 13.42
C SER A 17 -15.24 -21.99 12.22
N SER A 18 -15.93 -21.75 11.10
CA SER A 18 -15.58 -22.38 9.85
C SER A 18 -14.08 -22.18 9.65
N LYS A 19 -13.33 -23.28 9.49
CA LYS A 19 -11.90 -23.20 9.18
C LYS A 19 -11.64 -22.51 7.83
N GLU A 20 -12.69 -22.34 7.02
CA GLU A 20 -12.62 -21.67 5.73
C GLU A 20 -12.42 -20.17 5.88
N LEU A 21 -11.62 -19.60 4.98
CA LEU A 21 -11.43 -18.16 4.88
C LEU A 21 -12.61 -17.57 4.10
N ASP A 22 -13.45 -16.79 4.77
CA ASP A 22 -14.50 -16.03 4.10
C ASP A 22 -14.01 -14.63 3.66
N ARG A 23 -14.85 -13.93 2.89
CA ARG A 23 -14.54 -12.61 2.32
C ARG A 23 -14.37 -11.54 3.38
N GLU A 24 -15.20 -11.55 4.42
CA GLU A 24 -15.18 -10.57 5.50
C GLU A 24 -13.87 -10.69 6.28
N LYS A 25 -13.50 -11.93 6.62
CA LYS A 25 -12.26 -12.21 7.32
C LYS A 25 -11.03 -11.90 6.48
N ALA A 26 -11.04 -12.27 5.21
CA ALA A 26 -9.98 -11.90 4.28
C ALA A 26 -9.82 -10.39 4.17
N PHE A 27 -10.93 -9.64 4.07
CA PHE A 27 -10.92 -8.18 4.00
C PHE A 27 -10.29 -7.56 5.26
N GLU A 28 -10.73 -7.98 6.46
CA GLU A 28 -10.17 -7.49 7.73
C GLU A 28 -8.67 -7.72 7.83
N LEU A 29 -8.23 -8.94 7.50
CA LEU A 29 -6.82 -9.32 7.53
C LEU A 29 -6.00 -8.52 6.52
N ILE A 30 -6.49 -8.36 5.29
CA ILE A 30 -5.83 -7.54 4.25
C ILE A 30 -5.73 -6.09 4.71
N GLN A 31 -6.83 -5.52 5.20
CA GLN A 31 -6.87 -4.13 5.64
C GLN A 31 -5.84 -3.88 6.74
N LYS A 32 -5.83 -4.73 7.77
CA LYS A 32 -4.95 -4.60 8.93
C LYS A 32 -3.48 -4.84 8.55
N GLU A 33 -3.16 -5.97 7.93
CA GLU A 33 -1.77 -6.40 7.72
C GLU A 33 -1.09 -5.64 6.57
N LYS A 34 -1.84 -5.26 5.53
CA LYS A 34 -1.33 -4.40 4.44
C LYS A 34 -1.45 -2.91 4.76
N LYS A 35 -2.04 -2.56 5.92
CA LYS A 35 -2.17 -1.20 6.48
C LYS A 35 -2.97 -0.26 5.56
N TYR A 36 -4.10 -0.72 5.02
CA TYR A 36 -4.98 0.15 4.25
C TYR A 36 -5.85 1.04 5.15
N PRO A 37 -6.18 2.28 4.75
CA PRO A 37 -5.63 2.97 3.58
C PRO A 37 -4.14 3.29 3.77
N LYS A 38 -3.37 3.24 2.68
CA LYS A 38 -1.94 3.56 2.69
C LYS A 38 -1.61 4.59 1.63
N ILE A 39 -0.49 5.28 1.81
CA ILE A 39 -0.02 6.25 0.83
C ILE A 39 0.70 5.50 -0.30
N TYR A 40 0.42 5.88 -1.54
CA TYR A 40 1.34 5.63 -2.66
C TYR A 40 2.26 6.84 -2.78
N ASP A 41 3.55 6.63 -2.62
CA ASP A 41 4.58 7.64 -2.74
C ASP A 41 5.72 7.19 -3.67
N GLU A 42 6.50 8.19 -4.10
CA GLU A 42 7.69 7.99 -4.92
C GLU A 42 8.82 8.90 -4.44
N ASP A 43 10.04 8.40 -4.55
CA ASP A 43 11.24 9.18 -4.26
C ASP A 43 11.71 9.93 -5.52
N ILE A 44 11.88 11.24 -5.39
CA ILE A 44 12.47 12.10 -6.41
C ILE A 44 13.90 12.45 -5.99
N TYR A 45 14.86 11.94 -6.75
CA TYR A 45 16.28 12.24 -6.60
C TYR A 45 16.57 13.57 -7.31
N ALA A 46 16.49 14.67 -6.56
CA ALA A 46 16.48 16.02 -7.12
C ALA A 46 17.82 16.41 -7.78
N GLY A 47 18.92 15.78 -7.39
CA GLY A 47 20.24 15.93 -8.00
C GLY A 47 20.51 14.97 -9.18
N ASP A 48 19.64 13.98 -9.44
CA ASP A 48 19.88 12.97 -10.49
C ASP A 48 19.41 13.48 -11.88
N PRO A 49 20.31 13.59 -12.88
CA PRO A 49 19.95 13.97 -14.24
C PRO A 49 18.91 13.05 -14.91
N ALA A 50 18.83 11.77 -14.55
CA ALA A 50 17.82 10.86 -15.07
C ALA A 50 16.42 11.23 -14.55
N HIS A 51 16.30 11.54 -13.25
CA HIS A 51 15.06 12.04 -12.66
C HIS A 51 14.68 13.42 -13.20
N ALA A 52 15.66 14.31 -13.40
CA ALA A 52 15.43 15.61 -14.03
C ALA A 52 14.90 15.48 -15.47
N ARG A 53 15.47 14.58 -16.28
CA ARG A 53 14.93 14.30 -17.63
C ARG A 53 13.51 13.75 -17.60
N LYS A 54 13.22 12.86 -16.64
CA LYS A 54 11.88 12.31 -16.46
C LYS A 54 10.88 13.39 -16.09
N ILE A 55 11.23 14.29 -15.16
CA ILE A 55 10.32 15.36 -14.71
C ILE A 55 10.12 16.45 -15.78
N MET A 56 11.11 16.69 -16.65
CA MET A 56 10.98 17.59 -17.81
C MET A 56 9.90 17.14 -18.80
N ALA A 57 9.57 15.85 -18.84
CA ALA A 57 8.50 15.31 -19.67
C ALA A 57 7.09 15.51 -19.06
N THR A 58 7.00 16.11 -17.88
CA THR A 58 5.74 16.37 -17.15
C THR A 58 5.36 17.85 -17.22
N ASN A 59 4.15 18.17 -16.80
CA ASN A 59 3.68 19.55 -16.64
C ASN A 59 3.97 20.13 -15.25
N LEU A 60 4.75 19.46 -14.40
CA LEU A 60 5.00 19.91 -13.02
C LEU A 60 5.68 21.28 -12.94
N GLU A 61 6.66 21.56 -13.82
CA GLU A 61 7.30 22.88 -13.88
C GLU A 61 6.33 23.93 -14.43
N LYS A 62 5.65 23.62 -15.54
CA LYS A 62 4.65 24.50 -16.16
C LYS A 62 3.52 24.89 -15.20
N ASN A 63 3.10 23.95 -14.35
CA ASN A 63 2.05 24.15 -13.36
C ASN A 63 2.57 24.75 -12.04
N GLY A 64 3.86 25.08 -11.95
CA GLY A 64 4.48 25.80 -10.83
C GLY A 64 4.74 24.95 -9.58
N TYR A 65 4.76 23.62 -9.69
CA TYR A 65 5.11 22.72 -8.58
C TYR A 65 6.63 22.62 -8.40
N ILE A 66 7.38 22.69 -9.49
CA ILE A 66 8.84 22.67 -9.44
C ILE A 66 9.43 23.81 -10.26
N THR A 67 10.72 24.07 -10.07
CA THR A 67 11.57 24.77 -11.02
C THR A 67 12.80 23.91 -11.32
N LEU A 68 13.35 24.04 -12.53
CA LEU A 68 14.56 23.33 -12.92
C LEU A 68 15.77 24.26 -12.97
N ASN A 69 16.81 23.91 -12.21
CA ASN A 69 18.09 24.60 -12.26
C ASN A 69 18.90 24.15 -13.49
N ARG A 70 18.76 24.90 -14.58
CA ARG A 70 19.40 24.58 -15.88
C ARG A 70 20.85 25.06 -16.01
N LYS A 71 21.36 25.80 -15.04
CA LYS A 71 22.70 26.44 -15.09
C LYS A 71 23.74 25.73 -14.23
N LEU A 72 23.47 24.50 -13.81
CA LEU A 72 24.38 23.71 -12.99
C LEU A 72 25.66 23.40 -13.76
N THR A 73 26.79 23.53 -13.08
CA THR A 73 28.10 23.12 -13.59
C THR A 73 28.47 21.74 -13.04
N LEU A 74 29.52 21.10 -13.56
CA LEU A 74 29.97 19.78 -13.10
C LEU A 74 30.34 19.72 -11.60
N ILE A 75 30.57 20.86 -10.96
CA ILE A 75 30.99 20.99 -9.54
C ILE A 75 29.84 21.57 -8.69
N ASP A 76 28.67 21.81 -9.29
CA ASP A 76 27.54 22.40 -8.57
C ASP A 76 26.80 21.32 -7.79
N ASP A 77 26.78 21.47 -6.47
CA ASP A 77 26.12 20.54 -5.55
C ASP A 77 24.64 20.88 -5.36
N ARG A 78 24.09 21.90 -6.01
CA ARG A 78 22.67 22.26 -5.86
C ARG A 78 21.77 21.29 -6.63
N PRO A 79 20.54 21.04 -6.14
CA PRO A 79 19.62 20.15 -6.83
C PRO A 79 19.21 20.71 -8.21
N ILE A 80 19.04 19.80 -9.17
CA ILE A 80 18.50 20.10 -10.50
C ILE A 80 17.01 20.42 -10.39
N ILE A 81 16.29 19.68 -9.55
CA ILE A 81 14.85 19.83 -9.32
C ILE A 81 14.64 20.60 -8.02
N VAL A 82 13.98 21.75 -8.07
CA VAL A 82 13.66 22.55 -6.86
C VAL A 82 12.15 22.59 -6.67
N PHE A 83 11.67 22.06 -5.53
CA PHE A 83 10.26 22.10 -5.16
C PHE A 83 9.83 23.50 -4.73
N THR A 84 8.68 23.96 -5.21
CA THR A 84 8.13 25.27 -4.83
C THR A 84 7.24 25.15 -3.58
N GLU A 85 6.82 26.30 -3.06
CA GLU A 85 5.79 26.38 -2.01
C GLU A 85 4.52 25.61 -2.37
N LYS A 86 4.15 25.60 -3.67
CA LYS A 86 2.96 24.90 -4.16
C LYS A 86 3.05 23.38 -3.99
N SER A 87 4.26 22.82 -3.93
CA SER A 87 4.46 21.38 -3.74
C SER A 87 4.35 20.92 -2.29
N LYS A 88 4.51 21.82 -1.31
CA LYS A 88 4.55 21.47 0.13
C LYS A 88 3.42 20.53 0.58
N PRO A 89 2.14 20.69 0.16
CA PRO A 89 1.07 19.79 0.57
C PRO A 89 1.25 18.33 0.14
N PHE A 90 2.13 18.06 -0.83
CA PHE A 90 2.37 16.72 -1.39
C PHE A 90 3.74 16.17 -0.99
N LEU A 91 4.58 16.94 -0.31
CA LEU A 91 5.89 16.48 0.14
C LEU A 91 5.70 15.65 1.41
N LEU A 92 6.28 14.45 1.42
CA LEU A 92 6.34 13.61 2.61
C LEU A 92 7.66 13.88 3.35
N GLU A 93 7.65 13.54 4.64
CA GLU A 93 8.85 13.62 5.45
C GLU A 93 9.94 12.68 4.89
N THR A 94 11.15 13.22 4.78
CA THR A 94 12.35 12.48 4.37
C THR A 94 13.34 12.35 5.52
N SER A 95 14.18 11.33 5.51
CA SER A 95 15.21 11.18 6.54
C SER A 95 16.32 12.23 6.37
N ALA A 96 17.14 12.43 7.41
CA ALA A 96 18.32 13.30 7.30
C ALA A 96 19.28 12.85 6.19
N LYS A 97 19.46 11.52 6.05
CA LYS A 97 20.27 10.91 5.00
C LYS A 97 19.70 11.15 3.61
N ASP A 98 18.38 11.02 3.46
CA ASP A 98 17.71 11.31 2.18
C ASP A 98 17.89 12.77 1.78
N ARG A 99 17.77 13.70 2.74
CA ARG A 99 18.02 15.13 2.50
C ARG A 99 19.45 15.41 2.06
N GLU A 100 20.44 14.76 2.68
CA GLU A 100 21.85 14.87 2.29
C GLU A 100 22.07 14.41 0.84
N HIS A 101 21.35 13.37 0.41
CA HIS A 101 21.37 12.87 -0.97
C HIS A 101 20.33 13.53 -1.90
N GLN A 102 19.72 14.64 -1.47
CA GLN A 102 18.73 15.40 -2.24
C GLN A 102 17.53 14.56 -2.70
N VAL A 103 17.13 13.59 -1.89
CA VAL A 103 15.96 12.76 -2.11
C VAL A 103 14.77 13.43 -1.43
N GLN A 104 13.72 13.68 -2.21
CA GLN A 104 12.44 14.16 -1.73
C GLN A 104 11.36 13.12 -2.04
N ARG A 105 10.71 12.61 -1.00
CA ARG A 105 9.56 11.73 -1.15
C ARG A 105 8.29 12.55 -1.41
N VAL A 106 7.51 12.17 -2.41
CA VAL A 106 6.26 12.86 -2.77
C VAL A 106 5.08 11.90 -2.73
N LYS A 107 3.95 12.38 -2.25
CA LYS A 107 2.68 11.65 -2.29
C LYS A 107 2.14 11.63 -3.73
N ILE A 108 1.80 10.46 -4.23
CA ILE A 108 1.15 10.24 -5.52
C ILE A 108 -0.36 10.09 -5.36
N ALA A 109 -0.81 9.26 -4.41
CA ALA A 109 -2.22 9.00 -4.15
C ALA A 109 -2.42 8.35 -2.77
N ASP A 110 -3.67 8.21 -2.35
CA ASP A 110 -4.08 7.28 -1.30
C ASP A 110 -4.57 5.98 -1.94
N ILE A 111 -4.06 4.84 -1.49
CA ILE A 111 -4.55 3.53 -1.88
C ILE A 111 -5.55 3.05 -0.83
N VAL A 112 -6.78 2.81 -1.27
CA VAL A 112 -7.88 2.32 -0.45
C VAL A 112 -8.20 0.89 -0.85
N LEU A 113 -8.41 0.04 0.16
CA LEU A 113 -8.87 -1.33 -0.04
C LEU A 113 -10.31 -1.32 -0.59
N GLY A 114 -10.52 -1.99 -1.72
CA GLY A 114 -11.83 -2.32 -2.26
C GLY A 114 -12.27 -3.72 -1.85
N GLU A 115 -13.17 -4.31 -2.62
CA GLU A 115 -13.81 -5.58 -2.29
C GLU A 115 -12.88 -6.79 -2.51
N VAL A 116 -13.09 -7.84 -1.70
CA VAL A 116 -12.56 -9.19 -1.96
C VAL A 116 -13.47 -9.88 -2.97
N THR A 117 -13.01 -9.99 -4.22
CA THR A 117 -13.81 -10.48 -5.35
C THR A 117 -13.87 -12.00 -5.40
N GLY A 118 -12.80 -12.67 -4.98
CA GLY A 118 -12.71 -14.13 -5.03
C GLY A 118 -11.81 -14.70 -3.94
N ILE A 119 -12.11 -15.92 -3.51
CA ILE A 119 -11.26 -16.71 -2.64
C ILE A 119 -11.13 -18.10 -3.25
N LYS A 120 -9.89 -18.53 -3.49
CA LYS A 120 -9.55 -19.88 -3.92
C LYS A 120 -8.89 -20.61 -2.77
N MET A 121 -9.60 -21.58 -2.18
CA MET A 121 -9.03 -22.48 -1.18
C MET A 121 -8.07 -23.48 -1.84
N LEU A 122 -6.97 -23.79 -1.16
CA LEU A 122 -5.89 -24.67 -1.61
C LEU A 122 -5.50 -25.62 -0.48
N ASN A 123 -4.83 -26.73 -0.82
CA ASN A 123 -4.23 -27.67 0.12
C ASN A 123 -5.20 -28.14 1.21
N GLU A 124 -6.37 -28.69 0.81
CA GLU A 124 -7.40 -29.15 1.75
C GLU A 124 -7.84 -28.05 2.75
N ASN A 125 -8.04 -26.83 2.24
CA ASN A 125 -8.42 -25.64 3.02
C ASN A 125 -7.37 -25.18 4.06
N LYS A 126 -6.09 -25.58 3.92
CA LYS A 126 -4.99 -25.09 4.77
C LYS A 126 -4.33 -23.82 4.24
N SER A 127 -4.67 -23.41 3.02
CA SER A 127 -4.16 -22.21 2.38
C SER A 127 -5.22 -21.59 1.47
N ALA A 128 -5.11 -20.31 1.15
CA ALA A 128 -6.04 -19.62 0.26
C ALA A 128 -5.39 -18.47 -0.50
N ILE A 129 -5.90 -18.19 -1.69
CA ILE A 129 -5.59 -16.98 -2.46
C ILE A 129 -6.86 -16.13 -2.50
N ALA A 130 -6.81 -14.94 -1.93
CA ALA A 130 -7.88 -13.95 -2.07
C ALA A 130 -7.51 -12.95 -3.16
N GLU A 131 -8.38 -12.80 -4.15
CA GLU A 131 -8.35 -11.72 -5.12
C GLU A 131 -9.18 -10.56 -4.55
N TYR A 132 -8.60 -9.36 -4.57
CA TYR A 132 -9.23 -8.16 -4.05
C TYR A 132 -8.89 -6.95 -4.90
N THR A 133 -9.70 -5.91 -4.80
CA THR A 133 -9.47 -4.66 -5.53
C THR A 133 -8.82 -3.59 -4.66
N ILE A 134 -8.05 -2.70 -5.26
CA ILE A 134 -7.60 -1.44 -4.65
C ILE A 134 -8.03 -0.27 -5.52
N GLN A 135 -8.25 0.88 -4.90
CA GLN A 135 -8.60 2.13 -5.59
C GLN A 135 -7.62 3.23 -5.22
N TYR A 136 -7.23 4.03 -6.21
CA TYR A 136 -6.44 5.23 -5.99
C TYR A 136 -7.35 6.44 -5.78
N LYS A 137 -7.25 7.09 -4.62
CA LYS A 137 -7.96 8.33 -4.27
C LYS A 137 -6.97 9.46 -4.07
N ASN A 138 -7.45 10.71 -4.10
CA ASN A 138 -6.64 11.91 -3.85
C ASN A 138 -5.35 11.95 -4.68
N ILE A 139 -5.46 11.61 -5.97
CA ILE A 139 -4.33 11.59 -6.91
C ILE A 139 -3.75 13.00 -7.01
N THR A 140 -2.45 13.13 -6.77
CA THR A 140 -1.74 14.41 -6.77
C THR A 140 -1.19 14.73 -8.17
N PRO A 141 -0.80 15.98 -8.43
CA PRO A 141 -0.12 16.35 -9.68
C PRO A 141 1.17 15.55 -9.92
N PHE A 142 1.81 15.03 -8.87
CA PHE A 142 3.02 14.22 -8.99
C PHE A 142 2.78 12.85 -9.62
N VAL A 143 1.53 12.44 -9.88
CA VAL A 143 1.22 11.28 -10.72
C VAL A 143 1.84 11.37 -12.11
N GLU A 144 2.09 12.56 -12.65
CA GLU A 144 2.79 12.71 -13.92
C GLU A 144 4.24 12.19 -13.87
N PHE A 145 4.82 12.06 -12.66
CA PHE A 145 6.16 11.55 -12.48
C PHE A 145 6.24 10.02 -12.51
N ILE A 146 5.15 9.27 -12.27
CA ILE A 146 5.21 7.81 -12.35
C ILE A 146 5.16 7.31 -13.80
N ARG A 147 5.59 6.06 -14.03
CA ARG A 147 5.41 5.42 -15.34
C ARG A 147 4.03 4.78 -15.40
N GLY A 148 3.37 4.88 -16.55
CA GLY A 148 2.07 4.26 -16.77
C GLY A 148 0.91 5.15 -16.32
N LYS A 149 -0.29 4.60 -16.34
CA LYS A 149 -1.51 5.24 -15.86
C LYS A 149 -1.89 4.60 -14.53
N LEU A 150 -2.42 5.42 -13.61
CA LEU A 150 -3.20 4.87 -12.50
C LEU A 150 -4.61 4.62 -13.06
N ASP A 151 -4.93 3.35 -13.25
CA ASP A 151 -6.32 2.96 -13.45
C ASP A 151 -7.09 3.19 -12.15
N GLN A 152 -8.40 3.44 -12.22
CA GLN A 152 -9.19 3.74 -11.02
C GLN A 152 -9.23 2.55 -10.05
N THR A 153 -9.10 1.33 -10.57
CA THR A 153 -9.19 0.09 -9.80
C THR A 153 -8.20 -0.94 -10.33
N ASP A 154 -7.36 -1.49 -9.43
CA ASP A 154 -6.47 -2.61 -9.72
C ASP A 154 -6.90 -3.87 -8.97
N THR A 155 -6.73 -5.04 -9.58
CA THR A 155 -6.93 -6.34 -8.93
C THR A 155 -5.60 -6.88 -8.41
N VAL A 156 -5.57 -7.24 -7.13
CA VAL A 156 -4.37 -7.69 -6.40
C VAL A 156 -4.68 -9.02 -5.70
N LYS A 157 -3.63 -9.78 -5.40
CA LYS A 157 -3.70 -11.04 -4.66
C LYS A 157 -3.13 -10.92 -3.25
N ALA A 158 -3.80 -11.55 -2.29
CA ALA A 158 -3.28 -11.84 -0.97
C ALA A 158 -3.27 -13.35 -0.76
N TYR A 159 -2.19 -13.83 -0.15
CA TYR A 159 -1.93 -15.25 0.07
C TYR A 159 -2.06 -15.53 1.55
N PHE A 160 -2.76 -16.60 1.90
CA PHE A 160 -3.08 -16.92 3.27
C PHE A 160 -2.72 -18.37 3.59
N SER A 161 -2.25 -18.57 4.81
CA SER A 161 -2.01 -19.89 5.41
C SER A 161 -2.81 -19.99 6.71
N LEU A 162 -3.40 -21.17 6.95
CA LEU A 162 -4.13 -21.48 8.18
C LEU A 162 -3.16 -22.03 9.23
N PHE A 163 -3.06 -21.33 10.35
CA PHE A 163 -2.33 -21.76 11.54
C PHE A 163 -3.31 -22.21 12.64
N ASP A 164 -2.75 -22.68 13.75
CA ASP A 164 -3.49 -23.05 14.96
C ASP A 164 -4.27 -21.88 15.56
N ASP A 165 -3.76 -20.65 15.41
CA ASP A 165 -4.40 -19.41 15.87
C ASP A 165 -5.23 -18.69 14.78
N GLY A 166 -5.37 -19.29 13.60
CA GLY A 166 -6.20 -18.81 12.51
C GLY A 166 -5.42 -18.42 11.25
N TRP A 167 -6.11 -17.70 10.37
CA TRP A 167 -5.58 -17.29 9.07
C TRP A 167 -4.58 -16.14 9.19
N ARG A 168 -3.45 -16.26 8.50
CA ARG A 168 -2.41 -15.22 8.42
C ARG A 168 -2.03 -14.95 6.98
N ILE A 169 -1.64 -13.71 6.68
CA ILE A 169 -1.16 -13.32 5.35
C ILE A 169 0.32 -13.69 5.19
N GLU A 170 0.62 -14.39 4.10
CA GLU A 170 1.97 -14.68 3.67
C GLU A 170 2.61 -13.46 2.99
N LYS A 171 3.76 -13.04 3.51
CA LYS A 171 4.52 -11.90 2.95
C LYS A 171 5.34 -12.32 1.73
N LYS A 172 5.74 -13.59 1.68
CA LYS A 172 6.52 -14.20 0.62
C LYS A 172 5.88 -15.57 0.31
N PRO A 173 4.86 -15.61 -0.56
CA PRO A 173 4.19 -16.86 -0.89
C PRO A 173 5.20 -17.84 -1.51
N GLY A 174 5.19 -19.09 -1.04
CA GLY A 174 6.04 -20.15 -1.59
C GLY A 174 5.39 -20.86 -2.78
N LEU A 175 5.97 -21.99 -3.16
CA LEU A 175 5.55 -22.81 -4.31
C LEU A 175 4.12 -23.35 -4.15
N GLU A 176 3.64 -23.46 -2.92
CA GLU A 176 2.31 -23.96 -2.56
C GLU A 176 1.13 -23.10 -3.08
N PHE A 177 1.43 -21.89 -3.57
CA PHE A 177 0.44 -20.97 -4.15
C PHE A 177 0.52 -20.86 -5.68
N MET A 178 1.37 -21.65 -6.35
CA MET A 178 1.55 -21.64 -7.82
C MET A 178 0.69 -22.68 -8.53
#